data_AF-A0A519PVE7-F1
#
_entry.id   AF-A0A519PVE7-F1
#
_cell.length_a   1.000
_cell.length_b   1.000
_cell.length_c   1.000
_cell.angle_alpha   90.00
_cell.angle_beta   90.00
_cell.angle_gamma   90.00
#
_symmetry.space_group_name_H-M   'P 1'
#
loop_
_entity.id
_entity.type
_entity.pdbx_description
1 polymer ?
#
loop_
_entity_poly.entity_id
_entity_poly.type
_entity_poly.pdbx_seq_one_letter_code
_entity_poly.pdbx_strand_id
1 'polypeptide(L)' 'MSRMTPTEMAGTIGGGLLSFPVTHFDAEGRFNEAGYREHCGWML' A
#
# COMPACT_ATOMS: atom_id res chain seq x y z
N MET A 1 -6.93 10.75 -15.91
CA MET A 1 -6.74 11.92 -15.04
C MET A 1 -6.28 11.43 -13.68
N SER A 2 -5.20 11.96 -13.13
CA SER A 2 -4.78 11.62 -11.76
C SER A 2 -5.84 12.13 -10.77
N ARG A 3 -6.14 11.37 -9.71
CA ARG A 3 -7.21 11.68 -8.74
C ARG A 3 -6.83 12.79 -7.74
N MET A 4 -5.62 13.33 -7.82
CA MET A 4 -5.04 14.26 -6.85
C MET A 4 -3.94 15.09 -7.52
N THR A 5 -3.86 16.38 -7.19
CA THR A 5 -2.74 17.26 -7.58
C THR A 5 -1.49 16.97 -6.74
N PRO A 6 -0.29 17.33 -7.23
CA PRO A 6 0.93 17.16 -6.44
C PRO A 6 0.90 17.85 -5.06
N THR A 7 0.25 19.00 -4.95
CA THR A 7 0.11 19.74 -3.69
C THR A 7 -0.79 19.00 -2.69
N GLU A 8 -1.91 18.46 -3.15
CA GLU A 8 -2.80 17.64 -2.31
C GLU A 8 -2.11 16.33 -1.86
N MET A 9 -1.28 15.73 -2.71
CA MET A 9 -0.48 14.56 -2.38
C MET A 9 0.55 14.88 -1.29
N ALA A 10 1.27 15.99 -1.43
CA ALA A 10 2.24 16.42 -0.42
C ALA A 10 1.58 16.64 0.95
N GLY A 11 0.38 17.23 0.98
CA GLY A 11 -0.41 17.37 2.20
C GLY A 11 -0.77 16.03 2.84
N THR A 12 -1.18 15.04 2.04
CA THR A 12 -1.51 13.69 2.51
C THR A 12 -0.28 12.98 3.09
N ILE A 13 0.86 13.03 2.41
CA ILE A 13 2.12 12.41 2.85
C ILE A 13 2.62 13.03 4.16
N GLY A 14 2.48 14.34 4.35
CA GLY A 14 2.89 15.03 5.57
C GLY A 14 1.90 14.91 6.74
N GLY A 15 0.73 14.28 6.53
CA GLY A 15 -0.38 14.29 7.48
C GLY A 15 -0.33 13.23 8.58
N GLY A 16 0.61 12.28 8.53
CA GLY A 16 0.67 11.19 9.50
C GLY A 16 1.76 10.17 9.24
N LEU A 17 1.64 9.01 9.88
CA LEU A 17 2.56 7.89 9.68
C LEU A 17 2.31 7.25 8.31
N LEU A 18 3.40 6.89 7.63
CA LEU A 18 3.35 6.24 6.33
C LEU A 18 3.46 4.72 6.48
N SER A 19 2.56 4.01 5.82
CA SER A 19 2.53 2.55 5.76
C SER A 19 3.20 2.02 4.50
N PHE A 20 4.09 1.05 4.64
CA PHE A 20 4.80 0.37 3.55
C PHE A 20 4.66 -1.15 3.71
N PRO A 21 3.52 -1.74 3.28
CA PRO A 21 3.26 -3.17 3.47
C PRO A 21 4.25 -4.02 2.66
N VAL A 22 4.65 -5.16 3.22
CA VAL A 22 5.49 -6.13 2.53
C VAL A 22 4.74 -6.77 1.35
N THR A 23 5.46 -7.11 0.29
CA THR A 23 4.91 -7.89 -0.83
C THR A 23 4.94 -9.37 -0.46
N HIS A 24 3.78 -10.03 -0.51
CA HIS A 24 3.69 -11.46 -0.19
C HIS A 24 4.05 -12.30 -1.41
N PHE A 25 4.85 -13.34 -1.18
CA PHE A 25 5.19 -14.36 -2.17
C PHE A 25 4.84 -15.75 -1.63
N ASP A 26 4.50 -16.67 -2.51
CA ASP A 26 4.31 -18.09 -2.16
C ASP A 26 5.63 -18.88 -2.18
N ALA A 27 5.54 -20.19 -1.94
CA ALA A 27 6.70 -21.07 -1.85
C ALA A 27 7.49 -21.17 -3.17
N GLU A 28 6.87 -20.88 -4.31
CA GLU A 28 7.52 -20.83 -5.62
C GLU A 28 8.02 -19.41 -5.97
N GLY A 29 7.90 -18.46 -5.04
CA GLY A 29 8.29 -17.07 -5.24
C GLY A 29 7.34 -16.28 -6.13
N ARG A 30 6.12 -16.78 -6.40
CA ARG A 30 5.11 -16.06 -7.18
C ARG A 30 4.35 -15.11 -6.26
N PHE A 31 3.90 -13.99 -6.82
CA PHE A 31 3.13 -13.01 -6.05
C PHE A 31 1.87 -13.65 -5.47
N ASN A 32 1.71 -13.57 -4.15
CA ASN A 32 0.54 -14.02 -3.43
C ASN A 32 -0.40 -12.84 -3.17
N GLU A 33 -1.29 -12.59 -4.13
CA GLU A 33 -2.24 -11.48 -4.07
C GLU A 33 -3.20 -11.58 -2.87
N ALA A 34 -3.69 -12.77 -2.56
CA ALA A 34 -4.65 -12.97 -1.48
C ALA A 34 -4.02 -12.61 -0.12
N GLY A 35 -2.82 -13.12 0.16
CA GLY A 35 -2.09 -12.80 1.39
C GLY A 35 -1.72 -11.31 1.49
N TYR A 36 -1.33 -10.69 0.38
CA TYR A 36 -1.07 -9.26 0.36
C TYR A 36 -2.33 -8.42 0.68
N ARG A 37 -3.48 -8.77 0.08
CA ARG A 37 -4.75 -8.06 0.31
C ARG A 37 -5.26 -8.23 1.74
N GLU A 38 -5.16 -9.43 2.30
CA GLU A 38 -5.52 -9.69 3.70
C GLU A 38 -4.66 -8.86 4.65
N HIS A 39 -3.34 -8.84 4.45
CA HIS A 39 -2.43 -8.02 5.25
C HIS A 39 -2.73 -6.52 5.16
N CYS A 40 -2.98 -6.01 3.94
CA CYS A 40 -3.39 -4.61 3.77
C CYS A 40 -4.72 -4.31 4.46
N GLY A 41 -5.69 -5.23 4.42
CA GLY A 41 -7.00 -5.05 5.06
C GLY A 41 -6.96 -5.11 6.59
N TRP A 42 -5.94 -5.72 7.19
CA TRP A 42 -5.71 -5.64 8.63
C TRP A 42 -5.04 -4.33 9.06
N MET A 43 -4.21 -3.73 8.20
CA MET A 43 -3.42 -2.53 8.51
C MET A 43 -4.18 -1.21 8.31
N LEU A 44 -5.25 -1.21 7.49
CA LEU A 44 -6.01 -0.03 7.05
C LEU A 44 -7.46 -0.09 7.56
#